data_AF-A0A1I5U360-F1
#
_entry.id   AF-A0A1I5U360-F1
#
_cell.length_a   1.000
_cell.length_b   1.000
_cell.length_c   1.000
_cell.angle_alpha   90.00
_cell.angle_beta   90.00
_cell.angle_gamma   90.00
#
_symmetry.space_group_name_H-M   'P 1'
#
loop_
_entity.id
_entity.type
_entity.pdbx_description
1 polymer ?
#
loop_
_entity_poly.entity_id
_entity_poly.type
_entity_poly.pdbx_seq_one_letter_code
_entity_poly.pdbx_strand_id
1 'polypeptide(L)' 'MKHDPDIAPRASRRPTIDDFTRAKASYAAGDGVNHVVVGQWLLTWGDPDQQPFAEWLREQHG' A
#
# COMPACT_ATOMS: atom_id res chain seq x y z
N MET A 1 -10.31 32.78 3.94
CA MET A 1 -9.35 31.84 3.35
C MET A 1 -9.99 31.29 2.08
N LYS A 2 -9.34 31.39 0.93
CA LYS A 2 -9.81 30.76 -0.30
C LYS A 2 -9.38 29.29 -0.25
N HIS A 3 -10.33 28.36 -0.31
CA HIS A 3 -10.03 26.95 -0.51
C HIS A 3 -9.47 26.80 -1.93
N ASP A 4 -8.26 26.24 -2.06
CA ASP A 4 -7.72 25.83 -3.36
C ASP A 4 -8.67 24.79 -3.99
N PRO A 5 -8.91 24.84 -5.31
CA PRO A 5 -9.92 24.02 -5.96
C PRO A 5 -9.46 22.57 -6.02
N ASP A 6 -10.34 21.69 -5.54
CA ASP A 6 -10.53 20.31 -6.01
C ASP A 6 -9.26 19.54 -6.38
N ILE A 7 -8.52 19.06 -5.37
CA ILE A 7 -7.75 17.83 -5.57
C ILE A 7 -8.79 16.73 -5.83
N ALA A 8 -9.09 16.49 -7.11
CA ALA A 8 -9.95 15.40 -7.50
C ALA A 8 -9.38 14.12 -6.86
N PRO A 9 -10.18 13.34 -6.11
CA PRO A 9 -9.68 12.14 -5.48
C PRO A 9 -9.15 11.23 -6.58
N ARG A 10 -7.83 11.01 -6.59
CA ARG A 10 -7.20 10.06 -7.50
C ARG A 10 -7.83 8.71 -7.18
N ALA A 11 -8.47 8.08 -8.18
CA ALA A 11 -9.08 6.78 -7.98
C ALA A 11 -8.03 5.80 -7.44
N SER A 12 -8.18 5.40 -6.17
CA SER A 12 -7.32 4.41 -5.54
C SER A 12 -7.54 3.09 -6.26
N ARG A 13 -6.64 2.72 -7.18
CA ARG A 13 -6.67 1.38 -7.76
C ARG A 13 -6.26 0.38 -6.69
N ARG A 14 -6.93 -0.77 -6.64
CA ARG A 14 -6.45 -1.89 -5.82
C ARG A 14 -5.12 -2.40 -6.38
N PRO A 15 -4.16 -2.79 -5.52
CA PRO A 15 -2.94 -3.45 -5.98
C PRO A 15 -3.28 -4.75 -6.72
N THR A 16 -2.50 -5.05 -7.77
CA THR A 16 -2.58 -6.32 -8.51
C THR A 16 -1.62 -7.35 -7.93
N ILE A 17 -1.70 -8.60 -8.39
CA ILE A 17 -0.75 -9.67 -8.03
C ILE A 17 0.69 -9.23 -8.32
N ASP A 18 0.95 -8.71 -9.52
CA ASP A 18 2.28 -8.20 -9.91
C ASP A 18 2.77 -7.06 -9.01
N ASP A 19 1.85 -6.22 -8.51
CA ASP A 19 2.22 -5.18 -7.55
C ASP A 19 2.71 -5.77 -6.24
N PHE A 20 2.09 -6.85 -5.74
CA PHE A 20 2.54 -7.57 -4.56
C PHE A 20 3.84 -8.32 -4.80
N THR A 21 4.00 -9.02 -5.93
CA THR A 21 5.25 -9.71 -6.28
C THR A 21 6.43 -8.74 -6.33
N ARG A 22 6.26 -7.59 -7.00
CA ARG A 22 7.27 -6.53 -7.05
C ARG A 22 7.52 -5.91 -5.69
N ALA A 23 6.47 -5.66 -4.89
CA ALA A 23 6.63 -5.10 -3.56
C ALA A 23 7.45 -6.02 -2.64
N LYS A 24 7.23 -7.34 -2.70
CA LYS A 24 8.03 -8.33 -1.97
C LYS A 24 9.50 -8.29 -2.39
N ALA A 25 9.77 -8.25 -3.69
CA ALA A 25 11.13 -8.19 -4.22
C ALA A 25 11.85 -6.88 -3.81
N SER A 26 11.20 -5.72 -3.99
CA SER A 26 11.77 -4.42 -3.60
C SER A 26 12.00 -4.34 -2.09
N TYR A 27 11.07 -4.82 -1.27
CA TYR A 27 11.22 -4.85 0.18
C TYR A 27 12.41 -5.72 0.61
N ALA A 28 12.58 -6.91 0.01
CA ALA A 28 13.71 -7.79 0.29
C ALA A 28 15.06 -7.19 -0.17
N ALA A 29 15.06 -6.40 -1.23
CA ALA A 29 16.25 -5.70 -1.73
C ALA A 29 16.63 -4.45 -0.90
N GLY A 30 15.76 -4.00 0.01
CA GLY A 30 15.93 -2.74 0.73
C GLY A 30 15.57 -1.49 -0.10
N ASP A 31 14.89 -1.69 -1.22
CA ASP A 31 14.42 -0.62 -2.10
C ASP A 31 13.05 -0.07 -1.66
N GLY A 32 12.67 1.08 -2.24
CA GLY A 32 11.34 1.66 -2.04
C GLY A 32 10.21 0.76 -2.55
N VAL A 33 9.15 0.61 -1.75
CA VAL A 33 7.97 -0.19 -2.10
C VAL A 33 6.91 0.65 -2.80
N ASN A 34 6.16 0.04 -3.74
CA ASN A 34 5.09 0.69 -4.47
C ASN A 34 4.02 1.29 -3.52
N HIS A 35 3.76 2.59 -3.66
CA HIS A 35 2.80 3.34 -2.85
C HIS A 35 1.37 2.78 -2.88
N VAL A 36 0.97 2.07 -3.95
CA VAL A 36 -0.36 1.44 -4.02
C VAL A 36 -0.47 0.28 -3.02
N VAL A 37 0.60 -0.51 -2.85
CA VAL A 37 0.66 -1.62 -1.89
C VAL A 37 0.75 -1.07 -0.46
N VAL A 38 1.56 -0.05 -0.24
CA VAL A 38 1.64 0.64 1.06
C VAL A 38 0.29 1.25 1.43
N GLY A 39 -0.40 1.89 0.48
CA GLY A 39 -1.75 2.41 0.70
C GLY A 39 -2.74 1.33 1.12
N GLN A 40 -2.68 0.14 0.51
CA GLN A 40 -3.51 -0.99 0.90
C GLN A 40 -3.22 -1.48 2.32
N TRP A 41 -1.97 -1.46 2.77
CA TRP A 41 -1.61 -1.74 4.17
C TRP A 41 -2.12 -0.65 5.11
N LEU A 42 -1.99 0.63 4.74
CA LEU A 42 -2.48 1.73 5.58
C LEU A 42 -3.99 1.70 5.80
N LEU A 43 -4.76 1.10 4.89
CA LEU A 43 -6.19 0.89 5.08
C LEU A 43 -6.53 -0.10 6.21
N THR A 44 -5.58 -0.89 6.70
CA THR A 44 -5.79 -1.77 7.86
C THR A 44 -5.48 -1.08 9.19
N TRP A 45 -5.01 0.17 9.16
CA TRP A 45 -4.75 0.92 10.40
C TRP A 45 -6.05 1.21 11.15
N GLY A 46 -6.06 0.86 12.44
CA GLY A 46 -7.24 0.96 13.30
C GLY A 46 -8.00 -0.37 13.46
N ASP A 47 -7.62 -1.40 12.70
CA ASP A 47 -8.07 -2.77 12.96
C ASP A 47 -7.27 -3.38 14.13
N PRO A 48 -7.92 -4.04 15.12
CA PRO A 48 -7.20 -4.75 16.19
C PRO A 48 -6.25 -5.84 15.68
N ASP A 49 -6.50 -6.39 14.48
CA ASP A 49 -5.66 -7.41 13.85
C ASP A 49 -4.61 -6.80 12.90
N GLN A 50 -4.32 -5.50 13.01
CA GLN A 50 -3.32 -4.84 12.19
C GLN A 50 -1.93 -5.44 12.43
N GLN A 51 -1.28 -5.83 11.33
CA GLN A 51 0.05 -6.42 11.36
C GLN A 51 1.13 -5.42 10.88
N PRO A 52 2.37 -5.53 11.38
CA PRO A 52 3.53 -4.86 10.81
C PRO A 52 3.62 -5.08 9.30
N PHE A 53 4.08 -4.07 8.56
CA PHE A 53 4.08 -4.09 7.09
C PHE A 53 4.71 -5.35 6.48
N ALA A 54 5.84 -5.81 7.04
CA ALA A 54 6.55 -6.99 6.56
C ALA A 54 5.75 -8.29 6.72
N GLU A 55 5.08 -8.44 7.86
CA GLU A 55 4.26 -9.61 8.19
C GLU A 55 3.01 -9.62 7.32
N TRP A 56 2.33 -8.49 7.24
CA TRP A 56 1.19 -8.30 6.35
C TRP A 56 1.53 -8.57 4.88
N LEU A 57 2.67 -8.07 4.39
CA LEU A 57 3.10 -8.21 2.99
C LEU A 57 3.38 -9.68 2.62
N ARG A 58 3.87 -10.49 3.55
CA ARG A 58 4.11 -11.92 3.34
C ARG A 58 2.81 -12.70 3.11
N GLU A 59 1.72 -12.28 3.75
CA GLU A 59 0.42 -12.93 3.64
C GLU A 59 -0.31 -12.55 2.34
N GLN A 60 0.08 -11.45 1.68
CA GLN A 60 -0.55 -11.05 0.43
C GLN A 60 -0.18 -12.01 -0.70
N HIS A 61 -1.17 -12.46 -1.47
CA HIS A 61 -0.93 -13.32 -2.61
C HIS A 61 -0.34 -12.53 -3.80
N GLY A 62 0.84 -12.98 -4.24
CA GLY A 62 1.71 -12.35 -5.23
C GLY A 62 3.02 -13.11 -5.33
#